data_AF-A0A9X8YQI3-F1
#
_entry.id   AF-A0A9X8YQI3-F1
#
_cell.length_a   1.000
_cell.length_b   1.000
_cell.length_c   1.000
_cell.angle_alpha   90.00
_cell.angle_beta   90.00
_cell.angle_gamma   90.00
#
_symmetry.space_group_name_H-M   'P 1'
#
loop_
_entity.id
_entity.type
_entity.pdbx_description
1 polymer ?
#
loop_
_entity_poly.entity_id
_entity_poly.type
_entity_poly.pdbx_seq_one_letter_code
_entity_poly.pdbx_strand_id
1 'polypeptide(L)'
;IGISVDSAVDIAKEAADIILLEKSLMVLEQGVIEGRRTFANMLKYIKMTASSNFGNVFSVLIASAFLPFLPMLPLHLLIQNLMYDISQIAIPFDNVDDDQITQPQRWNSADLGRFMVFFGPISSIFDVLTFSLMWWVFKANTPEMQTLFQSGWFVEGL
;
A
#
# COMPACT_ATOMS: atom_id res chain seq x y z
N ILE A 1 -24.55 -3.79 -10.25
CA ILE A 1 -24.17 -3.07 -11.48
C ILE A 1 -25.29 -3.25 -12.47
N GLY A 2 -26.16 -2.24 -12.60
CA GLY A 2 -27.19 -2.17 -13.63
C GLY A 2 -26.57 -1.66 -14.93
N ILE A 3 -26.88 -2.32 -16.05
CA ILE A 3 -26.35 -1.98 -17.38
C ILE A 3 -27.53 -1.61 -18.28
N SER A 4 -27.46 -0.45 -18.91
CA SER A 4 -28.43 0.02 -19.91
C SER A 4 -27.75 0.27 -21.25
N VAL A 5 -28.54 0.49 -22.29
CA VAL A 5 -28.05 0.82 -23.64
C VAL A 5 -28.41 2.26 -23.97
N ASP A 6 -27.62 2.93 -24.82
CA ASP A 6 -27.85 4.34 -25.18
C ASP A 6 -29.24 4.60 -25.80
N SER A 7 -29.79 3.60 -26.51
CA SER A 7 -31.13 3.67 -27.10
C SER A 7 -32.27 3.33 -26.11
N ALA A 8 -31.99 3.13 -24.83
CA ALA A 8 -33.01 2.84 -23.83
C ALA A 8 -33.79 4.10 -23.42
N VAL A 9 -34.95 3.89 -22.78
CA VAL A 9 -35.74 4.97 -22.19
C VAL A 9 -34.95 5.71 -21.12
N ASP A 10 -35.18 7.02 -20.97
CA ASP A 10 -34.36 7.88 -20.11
C ASP A 10 -34.30 7.41 -18.66
N ILE A 11 -35.44 6.96 -18.10
CA ILE A 11 -35.51 6.38 -16.74
C ILE A 11 -34.56 5.18 -16.58
N ALA A 12 -34.40 4.36 -17.62
CA ALA A 12 -33.49 3.21 -17.59
C ALA A 12 -32.02 3.62 -17.73
N LYS A 13 -31.72 4.75 -18.38
CA LYS A 13 -30.36 5.31 -18.45
C LYS A 13 -29.96 5.99 -17.13
N GLU A 14 -30.87 6.76 -16.54
CA GLU A 14 -30.65 7.44 -15.25
C GLU A 14 -30.50 6.46 -14.08
N ALA A 15 -31.14 5.29 -14.15
CA ALA A 15 -31.04 4.26 -13.11
C ALA A 15 -29.85 3.30 -13.27
N ALA A 16 -29.09 3.38 -14.37
CA ALA A 16 -28.01 2.43 -14.65
C ALA A 16 -26.65 2.95 -14.16
N ASP A 17 -25.80 2.03 -13.70
CA ASP A 17 -24.41 2.33 -13.33
C ASP A 17 -23.51 2.50 -14.57
N ILE A 18 -23.87 1.82 -15.67
CA ILE A 18 -23.12 1.80 -16.94
C ILE A 18 -24.10 1.91 -18.11
N ILE A 19 -23.77 2.76 -19.09
CA ILE A 19 -24.49 2.90 -20.35
C ILE A 19 -23.61 2.36 -21.49
N LEU A 20 -24.10 1.37 -22.22
CA LEU A 20 -23.45 0.84 -23.41
C LEU A 20 -23.74 1.75 -24.60
N LEU A 21 -22.68 2.37 -25.10
CA LEU A 21 -22.71 3.22 -26.29
C LEU A 21 -22.73 2.37 -27.57
N GLU A 22 -22.13 1.19 -27.53
CA GLU A 22 -22.09 0.25 -28.66
C GLU A 22 -23.02 -0.94 -28.41
N LYS A 23 -23.71 -1.39 -29.47
CA LYS A 23 -24.56 -2.59 -29.44
C LYS A 23 -23.74 -3.87 -29.56
N SER A 24 -22.73 -4.03 -28.70
CA SER A 24 -21.82 -5.17 -28.70
C SER A 24 -21.53 -5.66 -27.29
N LEU A 25 -21.78 -6.96 -27.04
CA LEU A 25 -21.43 -7.60 -25.78
C LEU A 25 -19.91 -7.77 -25.61
N MET A 26 -19.12 -7.64 -26.69
CA MET A 26 -17.66 -7.67 -26.60
C MET A 26 -17.12 -6.52 -25.76
N VAL A 27 -17.78 -5.36 -25.76
CA VAL A 27 -17.40 -4.21 -24.91
C VAL A 27 -17.61 -4.55 -23.43
N LEU A 28 -18.62 -5.34 -23.10
CA LEU A 28 -18.81 -5.83 -21.73
C LEU A 28 -17.73 -6.82 -21.33
N GLU A 29 -17.35 -7.75 -22.21
CA GLU A 29 -16.25 -8.68 -21.94
C GLU A 29 -14.94 -7.93 -21.66
N GLN A 30 -14.57 -6.99 -22.53
CA GLN A 30 -13.40 -6.14 -22.35
C GLN A 30 -13.49 -5.33 -21.04
N GLY A 31 -14.65 -4.74 -20.75
CA GLY A 31 -14.87 -4.01 -19.50
C GLY A 31 -14.71 -4.90 -18.25
N VAL A 32 -15.13 -6.16 -18.30
CA VAL A 32 -14.91 -7.12 -17.22
C VAL A 32 -13.43 -7.45 -17.08
N ILE A 33 -12.68 -7.62 -18.17
CA ILE A 33 -11.24 -7.88 -18.14
C ILE A 33 -10.48 -6.69 -17.54
N GLU A 34 -10.78 -5.46 -17.97
CA GLU A 34 -10.19 -4.24 -17.40
C GLU A 34 -10.56 -4.06 -15.92
N GLY A 35 -11.79 -4.41 -15.53
CA GLY A 35 -12.21 -4.45 -14.13
C GLY A 35 -11.38 -5.42 -13.30
N ARG A 36 -11.06 -6.61 -13.84
CA ARG A 36 -10.17 -7.59 -13.18
C ARG A 36 -8.75 -7.06 -13.04
N ARG A 37 -8.19 -6.42 -14.08
CA ARG A 37 -6.87 -5.78 -14.04
C ARG A 37 -6.81 -4.70 -12.96
N THR A 38 -7.80 -3.82 -12.94
CA THR A 38 -7.91 -2.73 -11.95
C THR A 38 -7.98 -3.28 -10.53
N PHE A 39 -8.79 -4.32 -10.30
CA PHE A 39 -8.93 -4.94 -8.99
C PHE A 39 -7.65 -5.66 -8.55
N ALA A 40 -6.95 -6.35 -9.45
CA ALA A 40 -5.67 -6.99 -9.16
C ALA A 40 -4.60 -5.95 -8.74
N ASN A 41 -4.47 -4.84 -9.48
CA ASN A 41 -3.55 -3.77 -9.13
C ASN A 41 -3.92 -3.08 -7.81
N MET A 42 -5.22 -2.89 -7.54
CA MET A 42 -5.69 -2.38 -6.25
C MET A 42 -5.29 -3.31 -5.10
N LEU A 43 -5.39 -4.63 -5.27
CA LEU A 43 -4.94 -5.60 -4.25
C LEU A 43 -3.42 -5.53 -4.04
N LYS A 44 -2.62 -5.37 -5.10
CA LYS A 44 -1.16 -5.17 -4.98
C LYS A 44 -0.85 -3.92 -4.14
N TYR A 45 -1.48 -2.79 -4.47
CA TYR A 45 -1.32 -1.53 -3.73
C TYR A 45 -1.67 -1.71 -2.24
N ILE A 46 -2.86 -2.24 -1.94
CA ILE A 46 -3.31 -2.42 -0.55
C ILE A 46 -2.34 -3.32 0.24
N LYS A 47 -1.86 -4.42 -0.37
CA LYS A 47 -0.89 -5.31 0.29
C LYS A 47 0.41 -4.59 0.62
N MET A 48 0.93 -3.78 -0.31
CA MET A 48 2.16 -3.01 -0.10
C MET A 48 1.99 -1.95 0.98
N THR A 49 0.96 -1.10 0.88
CA THR A 49 0.72 0.00 1.83
C THR A 49 0.41 -0.53 3.23
N ALA A 50 -0.44 -1.56 3.36
CA ALA A 50 -0.78 -2.11 4.68
C ALA A 50 0.42 -2.79 5.36
N SER A 51 1.24 -3.50 4.59
CA SER A 51 2.44 -4.17 5.12
C SER A 51 3.49 -3.17 5.57
N SER A 52 3.77 -2.14 4.77
CA SER A 52 4.76 -1.10 5.11
C SER A 52 4.36 -0.36 6.38
N ASN A 53 3.10 0.10 6.46
CA ASN A 53 2.58 0.79 7.65
C ASN A 53 2.64 -0.10 8.91
N PHE A 54 2.35 -1.40 8.79
CA PHE A 54 2.46 -2.31 9.92
C PHE A 54 3.90 -2.47 10.41
N GLY A 55 4.84 -2.71 9.49
CA GLY A 55 6.26 -2.82 9.81
C GLY A 55 6.77 -1.57 10.53
N ASN A 56 6.45 -0.39 10.00
CA ASN A 56 6.84 0.89 10.58
C ASN A 56 6.30 1.04 12.02
N VAL A 57 5.00 0.82 12.24
CA VAL A 57 4.40 0.89 13.59
C VAL A 57 5.04 -0.12 14.54
N PHE A 58 5.28 -1.35 14.08
CA PHE A 58 5.93 -2.38 14.89
C PHE A 58 7.36 -1.97 15.29
N SER A 59 8.11 -1.38 14.37
CA SER A 59 9.46 -0.87 14.62
C SER A 59 9.48 0.34 15.55
N VAL A 60 8.52 1.28 15.42
CA VAL A 60 8.33 2.37 16.41
C VAL A 60 8.09 1.79 17.80
N LEU A 61 7.21 0.80 17.92
CA LEU A 61 6.84 0.21 19.21
C LEU A 61 8.04 -0.45 19.88
N ILE A 62 8.81 -1.26 19.14
CA ILE A 62 10.03 -1.89 19.66
C ILE A 62 11.03 -0.83 20.05
N ALA A 63 11.38 0.09 19.14
CA ALA A 63 12.40 1.09 19.40
C ALA A 63 12.03 2.00 20.58
N SER A 64 10.78 2.43 20.69
CA SER A 64 10.32 3.27 21.81
C SER A 64 10.36 2.55 23.16
N ALA A 65 10.37 1.22 23.19
CA ALA A 65 10.52 0.46 24.43
C ALA A 65 11.98 0.43 24.94
N PHE A 66 12.96 0.60 24.05
CA PHE A 66 14.39 0.52 24.38
C PHE A 66 15.10 1.88 24.34
N LEU A 67 14.61 2.84 23.57
CA LEU A 67 15.20 4.16 23.43
C LEU A 67 14.69 5.14 24.49
N PRO A 68 15.53 6.08 24.97
CA PRO A 68 15.11 7.12 25.91
C PRO A 68 14.33 8.27 25.22
N PHE A 69 14.15 8.22 23.90
CA PHE A 69 13.45 9.21 23.08
C PHE A 69 12.64 8.50 21.97
N LEU A 70 11.76 9.26 21.30
CA LEU A 70 11.00 8.73 20.17
C LEU A 70 11.89 8.51 18.94
N PRO A 71 11.88 7.31 18.34
CA PRO A 71 12.72 6.97 17.18
C PRO A 71 12.38 7.85 15.95
N MET A 72 11.13 8.26 15.82
CA MET A 72 10.67 9.23 14.84
C MET A 72 9.49 10.04 15.38
N LEU A 73 9.43 11.33 15.04
CA LEU A 73 8.31 12.19 15.38
C LEU A 73 7.11 11.88 14.45
N PRO A 74 5.86 12.04 14.94
CA PRO A 74 4.67 11.84 14.11
C PRO A 74 4.66 12.64 12.81
N LEU A 75 5.21 13.87 12.83
CA LEU A 75 5.33 14.70 11.64
C LEU A 75 6.24 14.07 10.57
N HIS A 76 7.37 13.49 10.98
CA HIS A 76 8.29 12.82 10.05
C HIS A 76 7.64 11.57 9.46
N LEU A 77 6.90 10.79 10.25
CA LEU A 77 6.14 9.63 9.76
C LEU A 77 5.11 10.01 8.70
N LEU A 78 4.39 11.12 8.90
CA LEU A 78 3.42 11.61 7.91
C LEU A 78 4.09 12.00 6.59
N ILE A 79 5.23 12.69 6.66
CA ILE A 79 5.98 13.10 5.46
C ILE A 79 6.56 11.86 4.75
N GLN A 80 7.11 10.91 5.51
CA GLN A 80 7.64 9.66 4.96
C GLN A 80 6.55 8.86 4.26
N ASN A 81 5.38 8.68 4.90
CA ASN A 81 4.23 8.01 4.28
C ASN A 81 3.75 8.72 3.02
N LEU A 82 3.69 10.06 3.02
CA LEU A 82 3.33 10.81 1.82
C LEU A 82 4.31 10.58 0.67
N MET A 83 5.62 10.63 0.94
CA MET A 83 6.64 10.38 -0.08
C MET A 83 6.58 8.93 -0.60
N TYR A 84 6.37 7.98 0.32
CA TYR A 84 6.21 6.57 -0.01
C TYR A 84 4.97 6.34 -0.88
N ASP A 85 3.81 6.91 -0.52
CA ASP A 85 2.58 6.80 -1.29
C ASP A 85 2.72 7.42 -2.69
N ILE A 86 3.45 8.54 -2.82
CA ILE A 86 3.77 9.14 -4.14
C ILE A 86 4.58 8.17 -4.99
N SER A 87 5.56 7.46 -4.40
CA SER A 87 6.36 6.46 -5.13
C SER A 87 5.51 5.28 -5.61
N GLN A 88 4.39 5.01 -4.93
CA GLN A 88 3.46 3.92 -5.22
C GLN A 88 2.36 4.25 -6.23
N ILE A 89 2.25 5.50 -6.71
CA ILE A 89 1.23 5.91 -7.69
C ILE A 89 1.30 5.09 -8.99
N ALA A 90 2.45 4.52 -9.32
CA ALA A 90 2.60 3.68 -10.50
C ALA A 90 1.94 2.29 -10.36
N ILE A 91 1.70 1.78 -9.15
CA ILE A 91 1.20 0.41 -8.91
C ILE A 91 -0.19 0.18 -9.51
N PRO A 92 -1.17 1.10 -9.38
CA PRO A 92 -2.46 0.99 -10.06
C PRO A 92 -2.37 0.81 -11.59
N PHE A 93 -1.30 1.33 -12.20
CA PHE A 93 -1.04 1.26 -13.64
C PHE A 93 -0.09 0.14 -14.05
N ASP A 94 0.31 -0.72 -13.11
CA ASP A 94 1.20 -1.84 -13.36
C ASP A 94 0.56 -2.89 -14.28
N ASN A 95 1.39 -3.66 -14.97
CA ASN A 95 0.91 -4.78 -15.77
C ASN A 95 0.45 -5.93 -14.86
N VAL A 96 -0.65 -6.56 -15.23
CA VAL A 96 -1.20 -7.72 -14.53
C VAL A 96 -1.02 -8.93 -15.43
N ASP A 97 -0.50 -10.01 -14.86
CA ASP A 97 -0.28 -11.26 -15.57
C ASP A 97 -1.60 -11.87 -16.05
N ASP A 98 -1.56 -12.53 -17.21
CA ASP A 98 -2.76 -13.06 -17.89
C ASP A 98 -3.49 -14.13 -17.04
N ASP A 99 -2.77 -14.86 -16.19
CA ASP A 99 -3.34 -15.83 -15.26
C ASP A 99 -4.19 -15.15 -14.18
N GLN A 100 -3.79 -13.95 -13.73
CA GLN A 100 -4.50 -13.19 -12.69
C GLN A 100 -5.82 -12.58 -13.19
N ILE A 101 -5.95 -12.34 -14.50
CA ILE A 101 -7.19 -11.86 -15.13
C ILE A 101 -8.09 -12.99 -15.64
N THR A 102 -7.59 -14.23 -15.69
CA THR A 102 -8.38 -15.40 -16.16
C THR A 102 -9.57 -15.69 -15.24
N GLN A 103 -9.40 -15.48 -13.93
CA GLN A 103 -10.46 -15.65 -12.93
C GLN A 103 -10.69 -14.39 -12.11
N PRO A 104 -11.92 -14.17 -11.59
CA PRO A 104 -12.17 -13.06 -10.69
C PRO A 104 -11.36 -13.23 -9.39
N GLN A 105 -10.53 -12.25 -9.09
CA GLN A 105 -9.82 -12.17 -7.82
C GLN A 105 -10.82 -11.90 -6.69
N ARG A 106 -10.54 -12.44 -5.50
CA ARG A 106 -11.36 -12.23 -4.30
C ARG A 106 -10.57 -11.46 -3.26
N TRP A 107 -11.24 -10.53 -2.60
CA TRP A 107 -10.71 -9.91 -1.39
C TRP A 107 -10.70 -10.94 -0.26
N ASN A 108 -9.53 -11.20 0.31
CA ASN A 108 -9.36 -12.06 1.48
C ASN A 108 -8.56 -11.31 2.54
N SER A 109 -9.24 -10.85 3.59
CA SER A 109 -8.63 -10.13 4.71
C SER A 109 -7.65 -10.99 5.50
N ALA A 110 -7.84 -12.31 5.55
CA ALA A 110 -6.91 -13.21 6.22
C ALA A 110 -5.57 -13.31 5.48
N ASP A 111 -5.59 -13.27 4.14
CA ASP A 111 -4.37 -13.28 3.34
C ASP A 111 -3.58 -11.98 3.51
N LEU A 112 -4.27 -10.84 3.66
CA LEU A 112 -3.63 -9.57 4.00
C LEU A 112 -2.92 -9.65 5.37
N GLY A 113 -3.61 -10.18 6.39
CA GLY A 113 -3.01 -10.37 7.71
C GLY A 113 -1.78 -11.29 7.69
N ARG A 114 -1.84 -12.40 6.94
CA ARG A 114 -0.68 -13.30 6.74
C ARG A 114 0.47 -12.59 6.04
N PHE A 115 0.18 -11.77 5.03
CA PHE A 115 1.17 -10.97 4.32
C PHE A 115 1.88 -10.00 5.28
N MET A 116 1.11 -9.28 6.12
CA MET A 116 1.66 -8.35 7.11
C MET A 116 2.52 -9.07 8.16
N VAL A 117 2.12 -10.25 8.65
CA VAL A 117 2.89 -11.02 9.63
C VAL A 117 4.17 -11.61 9.02
N PHE A 118 4.19 -11.88 7.73
CA PHE A 118 5.38 -12.37 7.04
C PHE A 118 6.36 -11.25 6.69
N PHE A 119 5.87 -10.18 6.06
CA PHE A 119 6.70 -9.07 5.59
C PHE A 119 7.06 -8.06 6.68
N GLY A 120 6.20 -7.88 7.69
CA GLY A 120 6.44 -6.96 8.81
C GLY A 120 7.74 -7.26 9.57
N PRO A 121 7.98 -8.51 10.04
CA PRO A 121 9.24 -8.85 10.68
C PRO A 121 10.45 -8.68 9.75
N ILE A 122 10.28 -8.92 8.44
CA ILE A 122 11.36 -8.74 7.47
C ILE A 122 11.75 -7.27 7.36
N SER A 123 10.79 -6.35 7.24
CA SER A 123 11.09 -4.91 7.24
C SER A 123 11.70 -4.47 8.57
N SER A 124 11.17 -4.97 9.69
CA SER A 124 11.67 -4.62 11.02
C SER A 124 13.09 -5.13 11.30
N ILE A 125 13.59 -6.14 10.59
CA ILE A 125 15.01 -6.51 10.66
C ILE A 125 15.88 -5.37 10.12
N PHE A 126 15.50 -4.74 9.00
CA PHE A 126 16.23 -3.58 8.47
C PHE A 126 16.18 -2.40 9.44
N ASP A 127 15.01 -2.12 10.01
CA ASP A 127 14.85 -1.08 11.03
C ASP A 127 15.76 -1.34 12.25
N VAL A 128 15.77 -2.57 12.79
CA VAL A 128 16.61 -2.95 13.94
C VAL A 128 18.10 -2.87 13.60
N LEU A 129 18.50 -3.24 12.38
CA LEU A 129 19.88 -3.08 11.92
C LEU A 129 20.26 -1.60 11.86
N THR A 130 19.38 -0.75 11.31
CA THR A 130 19.57 0.70 11.28
C THR A 130 19.68 1.26 12.69
N PHE A 131 18.79 0.89 13.61
CA PHE A 131 18.85 1.30 15.02
C PHE A 131 20.15 0.85 15.69
N SER A 132 20.59 -0.37 15.42
CA SER A 132 21.86 -0.93 15.94
C SER A 132 23.06 -0.15 15.43
N LEU A 133 23.08 0.22 14.16
CA LEU A 133 24.13 1.06 13.57
C LEU A 133 24.13 2.46 14.20
N MET A 134 22.95 3.09 14.32
CA MET A 134 22.82 4.41 14.96
C MET A 134 23.26 4.39 16.42
N TRP A 135 22.96 3.29 17.13
CA TRP A 135 23.29 3.13 18.54
C TRP A 135 24.76 2.81 18.80
N TRP A 136 25.34 1.83 18.10
CA TRP A 136 26.70 1.36 18.39
C TRP A 136 27.79 2.05 17.57
N VAL A 137 27.52 2.41 16.32
CA VAL A 137 28.52 3.04 15.43
C VAL A 137 28.49 4.55 15.60
N PHE A 138 27.32 5.17 15.39
CA PHE A 138 27.17 6.62 15.47
C PHE A 138 27.01 7.14 16.90
N LYS A 139 26.79 6.24 17.89
CA LYS A 139 26.55 6.59 19.30
C LYS A 139 25.45 7.64 19.46
N ALA A 140 24.45 7.61 18.59
CA ALA A 140 23.27 8.48 18.63
C ALA A 140 22.27 7.96 19.68
N ASN A 141 22.74 7.77 20.91
CA ASN A 141 22.00 7.15 22.01
C ASN A 141 21.58 8.13 23.10
N THR A 142 21.89 9.42 22.94
CA THR A 142 21.51 10.47 23.88
C THR A 142 20.42 11.37 23.30
N PRO A 143 19.57 12.02 24.13
CA PRO A 143 18.52 12.92 23.66
C PRO A 143 19.04 14.08 22.80
N GLU A 144 20.27 14.55 23.02
CA GLU A 144 20.89 15.61 22.22
C GLU A 144 21.15 15.18 20.77
N MET A 145 21.38 13.87 20.56
CA MET A 145 21.61 13.27 19.25
C MET A 145 20.35 12.64 18.65
N GLN A 146 19.16 12.87 19.25
CA GLN A 146 17.91 12.29 18.75
C GLN A 146 17.64 12.65 17.29
N THR A 147 18.00 13.87 16.86
CA THR A 147 17.75 14.33 15.49
C THR A 147 18.57 13.50 14.50
N LEU A 148 19.80 13.14 14.85
CA LEU A 148 20.64 12.29 14.02
C LEU A 148 20.02 10.88 13.90
N PHE A 149 19.54 10.32 15.01
CA PHE A 149 18.83 9.03 15.02
C PHE A 149 17.58 9.06 14.13
N GLN A 150 16.75 10.09 14.30
CA GLN A 150 15.51 10.30 13.54
C GLN A 150 15.79 10.47 12.05
N SER A 151 16.82 11.23 11.67
CA SER A 151 17.21 11.40 10.27
C SER A 151 17.74 10.11 9.65
N GLY A 152 18.54 9.34 10.40
CA GLY A 152 19.07 8.06 9.91
C GLY A 152 17.96 7.07 9.57
N TRP A 153 16.98 6.95 10.45
CA TRP A 153 15.83 6.09 10.20
C TRP A 153 14.88 6.63 9.12
N PHE A 154 14.69 7.96 9.06
CA PHE A 154 13.88 8.58 8.01
C PHE A 154 14.41 8.31 6.60
N VAL A 155 15.73 8.34 6.42
CA VAL A 155 16.38 8.06 5.13
C VAL A 155 16.29 6.59 4.74
N GLU A 156 16.35 5.67 5.70
CA GLU A 156 16.26 4.24 5.42
C GLU A 156 14.83 3.79 5.10
N GLY A 157 13.82 4.35 5.77
CA GLY A 157 12.42 4.02 5.49
C GLY A 157 11.81 4.73 4.26
N LEU A 158 12.61 5.42 3.43
CA LEU A 158 12.21 6.03 2.16
C LEU A 158 12.52 5.11 0.98
#